data_AF-A0A937U3Y6-F1
#
_entry.id   AF-A0A937U3Y6-F1
#
_cell.length_a   1.000
_cell.length_b   1.000
_cell.length_c   1.000
_cell.angle_alpha   90.00
_cell.angle_beta   90.00
_cell.angle_gamma   90.00
#
_symmetry.space_group_name_H-M   'P 1'
#
loop_
_entity.id
_entity.type
_entity.pdbx_description
1 polymer ?
#
loop_
_entity_poly.entity_id
_entity_poly.type
_entity_poly.pdbx_seq_one_letter_code
_entity_poly.pdbx_strand_id
1 'polypeptide(L)'
;MKKTDLRKNSNIIWNMFSSVKLTLFLLIILAITSIFGTLIPQQESAMAFAQKLNPAVFRLLSSLQLFDMYHSMWFRVIIGLLTLNLIVCSINRFPATLRLFRARPRPDRSQPFENLSPQRSFLVKGEIDEATGHAAGLLKATYKNRERKDTKRGNFLYSEKGRYSYFGVYLVHLSVLLILIGAIIGSLFGFEASVNIVEGEMVDSVALTNVGGHKSKELGFGVRCENFTVDFYDNGSPKEYRSDISFLDDGKVMKKGSLLVNHPMTFRGIRFYQASYGTIPGDRVRLKISRHPGDNETITVEVKNRHPIQLPGNEGQFEVVEAHENLRGSMGPAALISIKPLQGEVVRFWIFQSRKLLQERFPAAMLKSPIFNPSAFKPYTFHLDEIMTRYYTGLQVNRDPGVPLVWIGFSMIVIGLFISFFHSHRRIWLRVSKDNGVINVSVAGRANKNSVGVERELDQLTHKLENLFMSETSTE
;
A
#
# COMPACT_ATOMS: atom_id res chain seq x y z
N MET A 1 -12.48 1.91 -54.84
CA MET A 1 -13.05 2.84 -53.84
C MET A 1 -11.90 3.47 -53.06
N LYS A 2 -11.82 4.80 -53.09
CA LYS A 2 -10.65 5.63 -52.72
C LYS A 2 -10.06 5.27 -51.34
N LYS A 3 -8.75 5.00 -51.28
CA LYS A 3 -7.95 5.14 -50.07
C LYS A 3 -7.96 6.63 -49.70
N THR A 4 -8.83 7.02 -48.78
CA THR A 4 -8.70 8.31 -48.09
C THR A 4 -7.48 8.24 -47.20
N ASP A 5 -6.37 8.74 -47.74
CA ASP A 5 -5.10 8.95 -47.08
C ASP A 5 -5.22 10.15 -46.12
N LEU A 6 -5.93 9.96 -45.01
CA LEU A 6 -5.99 10.93 -43.92
C LEU A 6 -4.89 10.58 -42.91
N ARG A 7 -3.66 11.06 -43.15
CA ARG A 7 -2.64 11.44 -42.13
C ARG A 7 -1.32 11.81 -42.80
N LYS A 8 -1.33 12.87 -43.62
CA LYS A 8 -0.12 13.59 -43.99
C LYS A 8 -0.03 14.83 -43.09
N ASN A 9 0.87 14.76 -42.11
CA ASN A 9 1.28 15.77 -41.08
C ASN A 9 1.25 15.18 -39.66
N SER A 10 1.85 14.02 -39.44
CA SER A 10 2.20 13.62 -38.08
C SER A 10 3.41 14.44 -37.61
N ASN A 11 3.20 15.34 -36.66
CA ASN A 11 4.27 16.11 -36.01
C ASN A 11 5.43 15.19 -35.60
N ILE A 12 6.68 15.62 -35.80
CA ILE A 12 7.90 14.84 -35.46
C ILE A 12 7.84 14.32 -34.02
N ILE A 13 7.38 15.18 -33.10
CA ILE A 13 7.19 14.86 -31.68
C ILE A 13 6.20 13.69 -31.50
N TRP A 14 5.07 13.70 -32.20
CA TRP A 14 4.08 12.62 -32.12
C TRP A 14 4.64 11.28 -32.63
N ASN A 15 5.44 11.32 -33.70
CA ASN A 15 6.09 10.12 -34.22
C ASN A 15 7.15 9.57 -33.25
N MET A 16 7.92 10.44 -32.61
CA MET A 16 8.87 10.06 -31.57
C MET A 16 8.15 9.34 -30.40
N PHE A 17 7.07 9.94 -29.88
CA PHE A 17 6.28 9.34 -28.79
C PHE A 17 5.43 8.14 -29.22
N SER A 18 5.27 7.87 -30.51
CA SER A 18 4.63 6.65 -31.02
C SER A 18 5.61 5.48 -31.20
N SER A 19 6.90 5.65 -30.88
CA SER A 19 7.93 4.64 -31.10
C SER A 19 7.99 3.61 -29.98
N VAL A 20 7.89 2.32 -30.34
CA VAL A 20 8.12 1.20 -29.42
C VAL A 20 9.58 1.15 -28.95
N LYS A 21 10.54 1.62 -29.77
CA LYS A 21 11.96 1.69 -29.39
C LYS A 21 12.18 2.67 -28.24
N LEU A 22 11.48 3.81 -28.28
CA LEU A 22 11.50 4.78 -27.20
C LEU A 22 10.90 4.17 -25.92
N THR A 23 9.78 3.45 -26.05
CA THR A 23 9.19 2.73 -24.90
C THR A 23 10.20 1.79 -24.25
N LEU A 24 10.85 0.93 -25.03
CA LEU A 24 11.82 -0.04 -24.52
C LEU A 24 13.00 0.65 -23.85
N PHE A 25 13.54 1.72 -24.46
CA PHE A 25 14.62 2.51 -23.89
C PHE A 25 14.24 3.14 -22.53
N LEU A 26 13.07 3.79 -22.46
CA LEU A 26 12.58 4.39 -21.21
C LEU A 26 12.35 3.34 -20.12
N LEU A 27 11.80 2.16 -20.47
CA LEU A 27 11.62 1.06 -19.53
C LEU A 27 12.96 0.53 -18.98
N ILE A 28 13.98 0.39 -19.84
CA ILE A 28 15.32 -0.05 -19.41
C ILE A 28 15.94 0.96 -18.45
N ILE A 29 15.90 2.26 -18.79
CA ILE A 29 16.41 3.30 -17.90
C ILE A 29 15.67 3.30 -16.56
N LEU A 30 14.33 3.20 -16.60
CA LEU A 30 13.52 3.16 -15.39
C LEU A 30 13.86 1.94 -14.53
N ALA A 31 14.07 0.77 -15.14
CA ALA A 31 14.47 -0.44 -14.45
C ALA A 31 15.85 -0.30 -13.78
N ILE A 32 16.86 0.18 -14.51
CA ILE A 32 18.22 0.39 -13.99
C ILE A 32 18.20 1.37 -12.81
N THR A 33 17.53 2.51 -12.98
CA THR A 33 17.44 3.54 -11.92
C THR A 33 16.66 3.02 -10.71
N SER A 34 15.57 2.28 -10.91
CA SER A 34 14.82 1.65 -9.82
C SER A 34 15.63 0.62 -9.03
N ILE A 35 16.53 -0.13 -9.67
CA ILE A 35 17.46 -1.04 -8.98
C ILE A 35 18.37 -0.23 -8.04
N PHE A 36 18.97 0.87 -8.50
CA PHE A 36 19.79 1.73 -7.64
C PHE A 36 19.00 2.34 -6.48
N GLY A 37 17.78 2.82 -6.73
CA GLY A 37 16.91 3.38 -5.69
C GLY A 37 16.44 2.34 -4.65
N THR A 38 16.46 1.05 -5.00
CA THR A 38 16.15 -0.04 -4.06
C THR A 38 17.37 -0.42 -3.22
N LEU A 39 18.57 -0.35 -3.80
CA LEU A 39 19.82 -0.68 -3.12
C LEU A 39 20.28 0.42 -2.15
N ILE A 40 19.96 1.68 -2.45
CA ILE A 40 20.29 2.84 -1.61
C ILE A 40 19.09 3.16 -0.72
N PRO A 41 19.24 3.16 0.63
CA PRO A 41 18.15 3.50 1.54
C PRO A 41 17.55 4.87 1.24
N GLN A 42 16.21 4.98 1.32
CA GLN A 42 15.46 6.19 1.00
C GLN A 42 14.93 6.89 2.26
N GLN A 43 14.76 8.22 2.20
CA GLN A 43 14.13 9.04 3.24
C GLN A 43 14.72 8.83 4.65
N GLU A 44 13.93 8.48 5.68
CA GLU A 44 14.39 8.35 7.06
C GLU A 44 15.55 7.36 7.20
N SER A 45 15.49 6.24 6.48
CA SER A 45 16.56 5.24 6.46
C SER A 45 17.85 5.73 5.80
N ALA A 46 17.76 6.77 4.95
CA ALA A 46 18.91 7.37 4.27
C ALA A 46 19.82 8.11 5.25
N MET A 47 19.31 8.72 6.32
CA MET A 47 20.14 9.51 7.25
C MET A 47 21.14 8.61 8.01
N ALA A 48 20.67 7.47 8.54
CA ALA A 48 21.52 6.51 9.22
C ALA A 48 22.58 5.88 8.30
N PHE A 49 22.24 5.71 7.02
CA PHE A 49 23.17 5.24 6.00
C PHE A 49 24.18 6.33 5.62
N ALA A 50 23.72 7.57 5.44
CA ALA A 50 24.56 8.72 5.07
C ALA A 50 25.66 9.02 6.09
N GLN A 51 25.38 8.85 7.39
CA GLN A 51 26.38 9.01 8.45
C GLN A 51 27.56 8.01 8.36
N LYS A 52 27.37 6.87 7.68
CA LYS A 52 28.40 5.84 7.50
C LYS A 52 29.25 6.06 6.24
N LEU A 53 28.88 7.02 5.38
CA LEU A 53 29.53 7.24 4.09
C LEU A 53 30.69 8.23 4.21
N ASN A 54 31.73 8.02 3.39
CA ASN A 54 32.77 9.02 3.18
C ASN A 54 32.16 10.30 2.55
N PRO A 55 32.58 11.51 2.97
CA PRO A 55 32.11 12.79 2.42
C PRO A 55 32.09 12.89 0.88
N ALA A 56 33.06 12.28 0.18
CA ALA A 56 33.09 12.30 -1.29
C ALA A 56 31.91 11.52 -1.90
N VAL A 57 31.65 10.32 -1.38
CA VAL A 57 30.53 9.46 -1.82
C VAL A 57 29.20 10.11 -1.44
N PHE A 58 29.09 10.63 -0.22
CA PHE A 58 27.90 11.34 0.22
C PHE A 58 27.55 12.52 -0.71
N ARG A 59 28.54 13.34 -1.08
CA ARG A 59 28.33 14.46 -2.03
C ARG A 59 27.87 13.98 -3.41
N LEU A 60 28.44 12.89 -3.92
CA LEU A 60 28.05 12.31 -5.20
C LEU A 60 26.61 11.77 -5.18
N LEU A 61 26.26 10.98 -4.17
CA LEU A 61 24.90 10.42 -4.06
C LEU A 61 23.86 11.52 -3.83
N SER A 62 24.21 12.56 -3.06
CA SER A 62 23.35 13.71 -2.83
C SER A 62 23.16 14.56 -4.09
N SER A 63 24.20 14.78 -4.89
CA SER A 63 24.10 15.55 -6.14
C SER A 63 23.24 14.85 -7.20
N LEU A 64 23.27 13.51 -7.22
CA LEU A 64 22.39 12.68 -8.03
C LEU A 64 20.98 12.50 -7.44
N GLN A 65 20.73 13.05 -6.24
CA GLN A 65 19.47 12.94 -5.50
C GLN A 65 19.07 11.49 -5.18
N LEU A 66 20.03 10.59 -4.96
CA LEU A 66 19.76 9.15 -4.80
C LEU A 66 19.17 8.75 -3.44
N PHE A 67 19.25 9.61 -2.42
CA PHE A 67 18.61 9.39 -1.11
C PHE A 67 17.10 9.69 -1.10
N ASP A 68 16.63 10.39 -2.14
CA ASP A 68 15.21 10.66 -2.38
C ASP A 68 14.91 10.63 -3.88
N MET A 69 15.28 9.50 -4.50
CA MET A 69 15.32 9.35 -5.94
C MET A 69 13.93 9.48 -6.57
N TYR A 70 12.91 8.88 -5.93
CA TYR A 70 11.56 8.81 -6.46
C TYR A 70 10.84 10.17 -6.52
N HIS A 71 11.28 11.14 -5.72
CA HIS A 71 10.79 12.53 -5.76
C HIS A 71 11.66 13.46 -6.61
N SER A 72 12.82 13.00 -7.09
CA SER A 72 13.71 13.78 -7.95
C SER A 72 13.03 14.23 -9.24
N MET A 73 13.45 15.38 -9.77
CA MET A 73 12.87 15.92 -11.02
C MET A 73 13.19 15.03 -12.22
N TRP A 74 14.42 14.51 -12.29
CA TRP A 74 14.84 13.67 -13.40
C TRP A 74 14.06 12.34 -13.45
N PHE A 75 13.80 11.72 -12.30
CA PHE A 75 13.02 10.48 -12.25
C PHE A 75 11.56 10.71 -12.65
N ARG A 76 10.96 11.81 -12.17
CA ARG A 76 9.61 12.24 -12.58
C ARG A 76 9.51 12.54 -14.08
N VAL A 77 10.54 13.12 -14.69
CA VAL A 77 10.60 13.33 -16.14
C VAL A 77 10.60 12.00 -16.89
N ILE A 78 11.38 11.01 -16.46
CA ILE A 78 11.40 9.67 -17.09
C ILE A 78 10.01 9.03 -17.05
N ILE A 79 9.34 9.06 -15.88
CA ILE A 79 7.97 8.56 -15.73
C ILE A 79 7.00 9.33 -16.62
N GLY A 80 7.12 10.67 -16.67
CA GLY A 80 6.28 11.52 -17.52
C GLY A 80 6.44 11.20 -19.01
N LEU A 81 7.68 11.01 -19.48
CA LEU A 81 7.97 10.61 -20.86
C LEU A 81 7.39 9.23 -21.19
N LEU A 82 7.52 8.26 -20.28
CA LEU A 82 6.95 6.92 -20.45
C LEU A 82 5.42 6.98 -20.50
N THR A 83 4.80 7.77 -19.62
CA THR A 83 3.35 7.99 -19.57
C THR A 83 2.84 8.57 -20.89
N LEU A 84 3.47 9.63 -21.39
CA LEU A 84 3.11 10.25 -22.66
C LEU A 84 3.29 9.28 -23.83
N ASN A 85 4.39 8.54 -23.85
CA ASN A 85 4.64 7.50 -24.85
C ASN A 85 3.55 6.40 -24.83
N LEU A 86 3.14 5.92 -23.66
CA LEU A 86 2.05 4.94 -23.52
C LEU A 86 0.71 5.48 -24.04
N ILE A 87 0.38 6.73 -23.74
CA ILE A 87 -0.84 7.39 -24.24
C ILE A 87 -0.82 7.47 -25.77
N VAL A 88 0.25 8.02 -26.35
CA VAL A 88 0.38 8.21 -27.81
C VAL A 88 0.38 6.87 -28.55
N CYS A 89 1.15 5.89 -28.08
CA CYS A 89 1.17 4.53 -28.63
C CYS A 89 -0.22 3.88 -28.61
N SER A 90 -0.96 4.03 -27.49
CA SER A 90 -2.31 3.49 -27.36
C SER A 90 -3.26 4.14 -28.36
N ILE A 91 -3.28 5.48 -28.44
CA ILE A 91 -4.16 6.24 -29.36
C ILE A 91 -3.87 5.88 -30.82
N ASN A 92 -2.60 5.81 -31.22
CA ASN A 92 -2.24 5.50 -32.60
C ASN A 92 -2.57 4.07 -33.01
N ARG A 93 -2.45 3.11 -32.09
CA ARG A 93 -2.70 1.70 -32.37
C ARG A 93 -4.18 1.32 -32.31
N PHE A 94 -4.98 2.06 -31.53
CA PHE A 94 -6.38 1.76 -31.26
C PHE A 94 -7.25 1.60 -32.53
N PRO A 95 -7.16 2.46 -33.57
CA PRO A 95 -7.96 2.30 -34.78
C PRO A 95 -7.71 0.99 -35.51
N ALA A 96 -6.45 0.52 -35.57
CA ALA A 96 -6.12 -0.75 -36.20
C ALA A 96 -6.69 -1.93 -35.42
N THR A 97 -6.58 -1.91 -34.09
CA THR A 97 -7.20 -2.90 -33.20
C THR A 97 -8.72 -2.93 -33.36
N LEU A 98 -9.37 -1.77 -33.44
CA LEU A 98 -10.81 -1.67 -33.61
C LEU A 98 -11.26 -2.22 -34.98
N ARG A 99 -10.49 -1.97 -36.05
CA ARG A 99 -10.72 -2.59 -37.37
C ARG A 99 -10.62 -4.11 -37.31
N LEU A 100 -9.62 -4.66 -36.62
CA LEU A 100 -9.46 -6.11 -36.45
C LEU A 100 -10.60 -6.73 -35.64
N PHE A 101 -11.05 -6.05 -34.58
CA PHE A 101 -12.21 -6.45 -33.79
C PHE A 101 -13.51 -6.43 -34.59
N ARG A 102 -13.73 -5.40 -35.41
CA ARG A 102 -14.94 -5.27 -36.25
C ARG A 102 -14.91 -6.13 -37.51
N ALA A 103 -13.75 -6.61 -37.93
CA ALA A 103 -13.62 -7.42 -39.13
C ALA A 103 -14.40 -8.74 -39.01
N ARG A 104 -15.27 -9.01 -39.98
CA ARG A 104 -15.99 -10.26 -40.17
C ARG A 104 -15.51 -10.93 -41.46
N PRO A 105 -14.57 -11.89 -41.38
CA PRO A 105 -14.15 -12.66 -42.54
C PRO A 105 -15.32 -13.45 -43.12
N ARG A 106 -15.39 -13.56 -44.44
CA ARG A 106 -16.40 -14.41 -45.08
C ARG A 106 -16.06 -15.90 -44.87
N PRO A 107 -17.06 -16.81 -44.84
CA PRO A 107 -16.82 -18.25 -44.74
C PRO A 107 -16.14 -18.85 -45.98
N ASP A 108 -16.44 -18.36 -47.18
CA ASP A 108 -16.03 -18.92 -48.48
C ASP A 108 -14.60 -18.53 -48.93
N ARG A 109 -13.67 -18.33 -48.00
CA ARG A 109 -12.28 -17.98 -48.34
C ARG A 109 -11.49 -19.22 -48.77
N SER A 110 -10.75 -19.11 -49.88
CA SER A 110 -9.78 -20.15 -50.31
C SER A 110 -8.47 -20.11 -49.53
N GLN A 111 -7.97 -18.90 -49.22
CA GLN A 111 -6.66 -18.68 -48.56
C GLN A 111 -6.38 -19.50 -47.29
N PRO A 112 -7.35 -19.76 -46.38
CA PRO A 112 -7.11 -20.62 -45.22
C PRO A 112 -6.69 -22.06 -45.59
N PHE A 113 -7.03 -22.52 -46.79
CA PHE A 113 -6.85 -23.90 -47.25
C PHE A 113 -5.68 -24.08 -48.24
N GLU A 114 -5.02 -23.01 -48.70
CA GLU A 114 -3.98 -23.06 -49.75
C GLU A 114 -2.70 -23.82 -49.34
N ASN A 115 -2.47 -24.06 -48.04
CA ASN A 115 -1.33 -24.83 -47.51
C ASN A 115 -1.78 -25.74 -46.35
N LEU A 116 -2.85 -26.50 -46.55
CA LEU A 116 -3.36 -27.39 -45.53
C LEU A 116 -2.46 -28.63 -45.38
N SER A 117 -2.14 -29.02 -44.14
CA SER A 117 -1.54 -30.34 -43.89
C SER A 117 -2.50 -31.44 -44.38
N PRO A 118 -2.03 -32.51 -45.05
CA PRO A 118 -2.89 -33.61 -45.49
C PRO A 118 -3.71 -34.23 -44.35
N GLN A 119 -3.19 -34.20 -43.13
CA GLN A 119 -3.84 -34.71 -41.92
C GLN A 119 -5.06 -33.86 -41.46
N ARG A 120 -5.27 -32.68 -42.06
CA ARG A 120 -6.41 -31.79 -41.75
C ARG A 120 -7.53 -31.89 -42.78
N SER A 121 -7.46 -32.90 -43.63
CA SER A 121 -8.50 -33.27 -44.57
C SER A 121 -8.74 -34.77 -44.52
N PHE A 122 -10.00 -35.18 -44.51
CA PHE A 122 -10.37 -36.58 -44.54
C PHE A 122 -11.59 -36.79 -45.44
N LEU A 123 -11.77 -38.02 -45.89
CA LEU A 123 -12.80 -38.40 -46.85
C LEU A 123 -13.95 -39.11 -46.14
N VAL A 124 -15.17 -38.78 -46.53
CA VAL A 124 -16.41 -39.30 -45.95
C VAL A 124 -17.36 -39.72 -47.07
N LYS A 125 -18.15 -40.77 -46.83
CA LYS A 125 -19.26 -41.19 -47.70
C LYS A 125 -20.58 -40.56 -47.21
N GLY A 126 -21.53 -40.33 -48.11
CA GLY A 126 -22.86 -39.83 -47.75
C GLY A 126 -23.26 -38.56 -48.52
N GLU A 127 -24.20 -37.80 -47.94
CA GLU A 127 -24.69 -36.54 -48.51
C GLU A 127 -23.94 -35.31 -47.96
N ILE A 128 -23.73 -34.31 -48.83
CA ILE A 128 -22.96 -33.11 -48.48
C ILE A 128 -23.64 -32.29 -47.38
N ASP A 129 -24.98 -32.26 -47.37
CA ASP A 129 -25.76 -31.49 -46.40
C ASP A 129 -25.78 -32.12 -45.02
N GLU A 130 -25.82 -33.45 -44.94
CA GLU A 130 -25.67 -34.21 -43.70
C GLU A 130 -24.27 -34.01 -43.10
N ALA A 131 -23.23 -34.18 -43.92
CA ALA A 131 -21.85 -33.92 -43.51
C ALA A 131 -21.64 -32.48 -43.04
N THR A 132 -22.27 -31.53 -43.72
CA THR A 132 -22.25 -30.11 -43.32
C THR A 132 -23.00 -29.89 -42.00
N GLY A 133 -24.12 -30.59 -41.78
CA GLY A 133 -24.91 -30.56 -40.55
C GLY A 133 -24.09 -31.02 -39.34
N HIS A 134 -23.40 -32.15 -39.46
CA HIS A 134 -22.54 -32.73 -38.42
C HIS A 134 -21.36 -31.81 -38.09
N ALA A 135 -20.66 -31.33 -39.13
CA ALA A 135 -19.58 -30.37 -38.97
C ALA A 135 -20.06 -29.07 -38.30
N ALA A 136 -21.24 -28.56 -38.67
CA ALA A 136 -21.83 -27.38 -38.07
C ALA A 136 -22.25 -27.59 -36.60
N GLY A 137 -22.74 -28.79 -36.26
CA GLY A 137 -23.10 -29.19 -34.90
C GLY A 137 -21.90 -29.17 -33.96
N LEU A 138 -20.80 -29.83 -34.35
CA LEU A 138 -19.58 -29.86 -33.55
C LEU A 138 -18.94 -28.47 -33.40
N LEU A 139 -18.92 -27.68 -34.49
CA LEU A 139 -18.40 -26.32 -34.46
C LEU A 139 -19.23 -25.42 -33.52
N LYS A 140 -20.55 -25.59 -33.50
CA LYS A 140 -21.47 -24.90 -32.57
C LYS A 140 -21.16 -25.26 -31.12
N ALA A 141 -20.97 -26.55 -30.81
CA ALA A 141 -20.66 -27.00 -29.46
C ALA A 141 -19.33 -26.42 -28.94
N THR A 142 -18.33 -26.29 -29.82
CA THR A 142 -16.97 -25.86 -29.45
C THR A 142 -16.81 -24.33 -29.39
N TYR A 143 -17.41 -23.60 -30.35
CA TYR A 143 -17.17 -22.16 -30.55
C TYR A 143 -18.43 -21.27 -30.47
N LYS A 144 -19.61 -21.85 -30.21
CA LYS A 144 -20.94 -21.20 -30.08
C LYS A 144 -21.48 -20.52 -31.35
N ASN A 145 -20.71 -19.66 -32.00
CA ASN A 145 -21.14 -18.91 -33.19
C ASN A 145 -20.71 -19.61 -34.48
N ARG A 146 -21.57 -19.66 -35.50
CA ARG A 146 -21.21 -20.19 -36.82
C ARG A 146 -21.88 -19.41 -37.94
N GLU A 147 -21.12 -19.11 -38.98
CA GLU A 147 -21.63 -18.64 -40.26
C GLU A 147 -21.50 -19.77 -41.29
N ARG A 148 -22.57 -20.08 -42.03
CA ARG A 148 -22.57 -21.05 -43.13
C ARG A 148 -22.74 -20.31 -44.44
N LYS A 149 -22.00 -20.74 -45.47
CA LYS A 149 -22.20 -20.27 -46.83
C LYS A 149 -22.02 -21.42 -47.81
N ASP A 150 -23.08 -21.68 -48.57
CA ASP A 150 -23.12 -22.75 -49.55
C ASP A 150 -22.76 -22.17 -50.92
N THR A 151 -21.89 -22.88 -51.64
CA THR A 151 -21.39 -22.43 -52.94
C THR A 151 -21.28 -23.62 -53.90
N LYS A 152 -21.12 -23.35 -55.20
CA LYS A 152 -20.84 -24.40 -56.19
C LYS A 152 -19.56 -25.21 -55.92
N ARG A 153 -18.64 -24.69 -55.07
CA ARG A 153 -17.37 -25.33 -54.71
C ARG A 153 -17.47 -26.18 -53.43
N GLY A 154 -18.64 -26.22 -52.80
CA GLY A 154 -18.87 -26.86 -51.52
C GLY A 154 -19.46 -25.90 -50.47
N ASN A 155 -19.73 -26.47 -49.30
CA ASN A 155 -20.29 -25.77 -48.15
C ASN A 155 -19.17 -25.31 -47.22
N PHE A 156 -19.22 -24.04 -46.83
CA PHE A 156 -18.22 -23.42 -45.96
C PHE A 156 -18.82 -23.05 -44.62
N LEU A 157 -18.12 -23.40 -43.54
CA LEU A 157 -18.47 -23.00 -42.18
C LEU A 157 -17.36 -22.13 -41.61
N TYR A 158 -17.73 -21.09 -40.88
CA TYR A 158 -16.81 -20.19 -40.21
C TYR A 158 -17.21 -19.99 -38.75
N SER A 159 -16.23 -19.98 -37.87
CA SER A 159 -16.43 -19.69 -36.46
C SER A 159 -15.24 -18.93 -35.86
N GLU A 160 -15.50 -18.22 -34.76
CA GLU A 160 -14.47 -17.50 -34.03
C GLU A 160 -14.75 -17.43 -32.53
N LYS A 161 -13.68 -17.31 -31.75
CA LYS A 161 -13.72 -17.18 -30.28
C LYS A 161 -12.61 -16.25 -29.79
N GLY A 162 -12.85 -15.55 -28.68
CA GLY A 162 -11.81 -14.75 -28.01
C GLY A 162 -11.50 -13.40 -28.67
N ARG A 163 -12.44 -12.81 -29.41
CA ARG A 163 -12.27 -11.54 -30.11
C ARG A 163 -11.86 -10.36 -29.20
N TYR A 164 -12.30 -10.37 -27.94
CA TYR A 164 -11.92 -9.36 -26.94
C TYR A 164 -10.42 -9.37 -26.59
N SER A 165 -9.69 -10.44 -26.92
CA SER A 165 -8.26 -10.56 -26.63
C SER A 165 -7.40 -9.44 -27.23
N TYR A 166 -7.89 -8.77 -28.27
CA TYR A 166 -7.24 -7.60 -28.86
C TYR A 166 -7.16 -6.40 -27.91
N PHE A 167 -8.05 -6.32 -26.92
CA PHE A 167 -8.12 -5.20 -25.97
C PHE A 167 -7.31 -5.41 -24.69
N GLY A 168 -6.76 -6.62 -24.46
CA GLY A 168 -6.00 -6.93 -23.23
C GLY A 168 -4.85 -5.94 -22.98
N VAL A 169 -4.08 -5.60 -24.03
CA VAL A 169 -2.97 -4.63 -23.91
C VAL A 169 -3.45 -3.22 -23.55
N TYR A 170 -4.62 -2.80 -24.03
CA TYR A 170 -5.18 -1.49 -23.70
C TYR A 170 -5.67 -1.44 -22.26
N LEU A 171 -6.14 -2.56 -21.73
CA LEU A 171 -6.47 -2.68 -20.32
C LEU A 171 -5.23 -2.53 -19.44
N VAL A 172 -4.10 -3.15 -19.83
CA VAL A 172 -2.80 -2.97 -19.18
C VAL A 172 -2.32 -1.51 -19.26
N HIS A 173 -2.37 -0.89 -20.44
CA HIS A 173 -1.94 0.50 -20.57
C HIS A 173 -2.80 1.45 -19.72
N LEU A 174 -4.13 1.28 -19.77
CA LEU A 174 -5.04 2.07 -18.96
C LEU A 174 -4.79 1.88 -17.47
N SER A 175 -4.53 0.64 -17.01
CA SER A 175 -4.21 0.40 -15.60
C SER A 175 -2.98 1.16 -15.12
N VAL A 176 -1.89 1.16 -15.89
CA VAL A 176 -0.68 1.90 -15.55
C VAL A 176 -0.98 3.41 -15.45
N LEU A 177 -1.77 3.96 -16.39
CA LEU A 177 -2.18 5.36 -16.33
C LEU A 177 -3.04 5.66 -15.10
N LEU A 178 -3.97 4.79 -14.73
CA LEU A 178 -4.79 4.97 -13.52
C LEU A 178 -3.97 4.91 -12.24
N ILE A 179 -2.99 4.00 -12.15
CA ILE A 179 -2.06 3.93 -11.01
C ILE A 179 -1.30 5.24 -10.88
N LEU A 180 -0.76 5.77 -11.98
CA LEU A 180 -0.02 7.02 -11.97
C LEU A 180 -0.89 8.23 -11.60
N ILE A 181 -2.11 8.31 -12.14
CA ILE A 181 -3.08 9.35 -11.76
C ILE A 181 -3.44 9.23 -10.28
N GLY A 182 -3.64 8.00 -9.77
CA GLY A 182 -3.90 7.74 -8.36
C GLY A 182 -2.75 8.23 -7.48
N ALA A 183 -1.50 7.90 -7.84
CA ALA A 183 -0.32 8.38 -7.13
C ALA A 183 -0.21 9.92 -7.13
N ILE A 184 -0.51 10.58 -8.27
CA ILE A 184 -0.53 12.04 -8.36
C ILE A 184 -1.61 12.64 -7.46
N ILE A 185 -2.82 12.08 -7.46
CA ILE A 185 -3.92 12.52 -6.59
C ILE A 185 -3.54 12.35 -5.11
N GLY A 186 -2.94 11.21 -4.76
CA GLY A 186 -2.42 10.95 -3.40
C GLY A 186 -1.35 11.96 -2.99
N SER A 187 -0.41 12.26 -3.89
CA SER A 187 0.65 13.23 -3.63
C SER A 187 0.15 14.68 -3.50
N LEU A 188 -0.84 15.09 -4.28
CA LEU A 188 -1.34 16.48 -4.29
C LEU A 188 -2.38 16.76 -3.21
N PHE A 189 -3.24 15.79 -2.90
CA PHE A 189 -4.39 15.97 -2.00
C PHE A 189 -4.29 15.15 -0.72
N GLY A 190 -3.31 14.25 -0.63
CA GLY A 190 -3.02 13.50 0.58
C GLY A 190 -2.09 14.24 1.53
N PHE A 191 -1.90 13.65 2.70
CA PHE A 191 -0.90 14.10 3.66
C PHE A 191 -0.48 12.95 4.57
N GLU A 192 0.70 13.12 5.15
CA GLU A 192 1.26 12.24 6.17
C GLU A 192 1.71 13.07 7.36
N ALA A 193 1.37 12.58 8.56
CA ALA A 193 1.57 13.26 9.82
C ALA A 193 1.81 12.25 10.95
N SER A 194 2.26 12.76 12.08
CA SER A 194 2.34 12.04 13.34
C SER A 194 1.73 12.85 14.48
N VAL A 195 1.30 12.17 15.53
CA VAL A 195 0.80 12.81 16.74
C VAL A 195 1.02 11.91 17.95
N ASN A 196 1.40 12.51 19.07
CA ASN A 196 1.46 11.83 20.37
C ASN A 196 0.26 12.29 21.21
N ILE A 197 -0.53 11.34 21.71
CA ILE A 197 -1.72 11.62 22.52
C ILE A 197 -1.55 10.94 23.87
N VAL A 198 -1.48 11.73 24.93
CA VAL A 198 -1.42 11.24 26.31
C VAL A 198 -2.75 10.57 26.67
N GLU A 199 -2.70 9.48 27.43
CA GLU A 199 -3.89 8.80 27.94
C GLU A 199 -4.84 9.73 28.69
N GLY A 200 -6.09 9.82 28.25
CA GLY A 200 -7.11 10.74 28.77
C GLY A 200 -7.15 12.10 28.08
N GLU A 201 -6.17 12.43 27.22
CA GLU A 201 -6.11 13.71 26.51
C GLU A 201 -6.62 13.61 25.08
N MET A 202 -7.03 14.76 24.55
CA MET A 202 -7.58 14.92 23.21
C MET A 202 -6.73 15.91 22.41
N VAL A 203 -6.55 15.60 21.13
CA VAL A 203 -5.93 16.48 20.13
C VAL A 203 -6.89 16.70 18.98
N ASP A 204 -6.79 17.83 18.31
CA ASP A 204 -7.56 18.19 17.10
C ASP A 204 -6.67 18.52 15.90
N SER A 205 -5.36 18.43 16.09
CA SER A 205 -4.34 18.73 15.09
C SER A 205 -3.19 17.72 15.16
N VAL A 206 -2.48 17.58 14.03
CA VAL A 206 -1.39 16.62 13.85
C VAL A 206 -0.17 17.29 13.22
N ALA A 207 1.03 16.80 13.49
CA ALA A 207 2.27 17.36 12.95
C ALA A 207 2.62 16.72 11.60
N LEU A 208 2.83 17.51 10.55
CA LEU A 208 3.12 17.01 9.20
C LEU A 208 4.56 16.47 9.08
N THR A 209 4.71 15.22 8.66
CA THR A 209 6.01 14.54 8.56
C THR A 209 6.88 15.13 7.45
N ASN A 210 6.28 15.46 6.30
CA ASN A 210 6.99 15.95 5.10
C ASN A 210 7.64 17.35 5.26
N VAL A 211 7.43 18.03 6.39
CA VAL A 211 8.02 19.35 6.70
C VAL A 211 8.79 19.31 8.03
N GLY A 212 9.32 18.13 8.39
CA GLY A 212 10.08 17.94 9.62
C GLY A 212 9.27 18.12 10.90
N GLY A 213 7.94 17.94 10.85
CA GLY A 213 7.05 18.10 12.01
C GLY A 213 6.78 19.55 12.43
N HIS A 214 7.35 20.55 11.76
CA HIS A 214 7.22 21.96 12.17
C HIS A 214 5.89 22.62 11.80
N LYS A 215 5.10 22.00 10.92
CA LYS A 215 3.78 22.49 10.54
C LYS A 215 2.70 21.55 11.07
N SER A 216 1.77 22.10 11.83
CA SER A 216 0.56 21.38 12.24
C SER A 216 -0.52 21.47 11.16
N LYS A 217 -1.38 20.45 11.12
CA LYS A 217 -2.60 20.40 10.31
C LYS A 217 -3.77 20.12 11.21
N GLU A 218 -4.78 20.97 11.18
CA GLU A 218 -6.05 20.73 11.87
C GLU A 218 -6.83 19.61 11.19
N LEU A 219 -7.41 18.73 11.99
CA LEU A 219 -8.22 17.59 11.55
C LEU A 219 -9.70 17.97 11.34
N GLY A 220 -10.17 19.01 12.04
CA GLY A 220 -11.60 19.37 12.08
C GLY A 220 -12.45 18.37 12.87
N PHE A 221 -11.83 17.60 13.77
CA PHE A 221 -12.46 16.71 14.75
C PHE A 221 -11.44 16.37 15.83
N GLY A 222 -11.91 16.00 17.02
CA GLY A 222 -11.07 15.57 18.14
C GLY A 222 -10.72 14.09 18.08
N VAL A 223 -9.50 13.75 18.46
CA VAL A 223 -9.01 12.39 18.67
C VAL A 223 -8.54 12.27 20.10
N ARG A 224 -9.20 11.43 20.89
CA ARG A 224 -8.90 11.22 22.31
C ARG A 224 -8.33 9.82 22.53
N CYS A 225 -7.20 9.74 23.22
CA CYS A 225 -6.72 8.49 23.78
C CYS A 225 -7.49 8.24 25.07
N GLU A 226 -8.33 7.21 25.12
CA GLU A 226 -9.04 6.86 26.35
C GLU A 226 -8.12 6.08 27.30
N ASN A 227 -7.36 5.15 26.75
CA ASN A 227 -6.45 4.29 27.49
C ASN A 227 -5.39 3.71 26.53
N PHE A 228 -4.19 3.44 27.03
CA PHE A 228 -3.13 2.73 26.33
C PHE A 228 -2.66 1.54 27.16
N THR A 229 -2.44 0.41 26.49
CA THR A 229 -2.02 -0.83 27.15
C THR A 229 -0.89 -1.47 26.37
N VAL A 230 0.11 -1.96 27.10
CA VAL A 230 1.22 -2.73 26.55
C VAL A 230 1.27 -4.06 27.27
N ASP A 231 1.05 -5.14 26.51
CA ASP A 231 1.28 -6.49 26.99
C ASP A 231 2.72 -6.88 26.66
N PHE A 232 3.39 -7.59 27.57
CA PHE A 232 4.73 -8.12 27.37
C PHE A 232 4.71 -9.65 27.38
N TYR A 233 5.59 -10.27 26.60
CA TYR A 233 5.92 -11.68 26.76
C TYR A 233 6.76 -11.90 28.02
N ASP A 234 6.88 -13.15 28.49
CA ASP A 234 7.67 -13.51 29.67
C ASP A 234 9.15 -13.10 29.57
N ASN A 235 9.67 -12.97 28.34
CA ASN A 235 11.03 -12.51 28.05
C ASN A 235 11.18 -10.97 28.09
N GLY A 236 10.13 -10.23 28.46
CA GLY A 236 10.10 -8.77 28.54
C GLY A 236 9.94 -8.05 27.20
N SER A 237 9.80 -8.77 26.09
CA SER A 237 9.53 -8.14 24.78
C SER A 237 8.05 -7.74 24.65
N PRO A 238 7.72 -6.58 24.05
CA PRO A 238 6.34 -6.17 23.85
C PRO A 238 5.58 -7.15 22.94
N LYS A 239 4.43 -7.62 23.41
CA LYS A 239 3.51 -8.53 22.73
C LYS A 239 2.43 -7.77 21.97
N GLU A 240 1.81 -6.79 22.60
CA GLU A 240 0.72 -6.03 22.01
C GLU A 240 0.79 -4.57 22.46
N TYR A 241 0.58 -3.66 21.50
CA TYR A 241 0.36 -2.24 21.77
C TYR A 241 -1.07 -1.91 21.39
N ARG A 242 -1.86 -1.48 22.37
CA ARG A 242 -3.27 -1.20 22.18
C ARG A 242 -3.61 0.20 22.67
N SER A 243 -4.12 1.02 21.76
CA SER A 243 -4.70 2.32 22.06
C SER A 243 -6.21 2.27 21.91
N ASP A 244 -6.97 2.50 22.98
CA ASP A 244 -8.41 2.70 22.89
C ASP A 244 -8.68 4.17 22.54
N ILE A 245 -9.15 4.43 21.32
CA ILE A 245 -9.30 5.78 20.76
C ILE A 245 -10.77 6.12 20.54
N SER A 246 -11.13 7.35 20.88
CA SER A 246 -12.41 7.97 20.52
C SER A 246 -12.20 9.11 19.52
N PHE A 247 -13.03 9.13 18.47
CA PHE A 247 -13.15 10.25 17.54
C PHE A 247 -14.37 11.08 17.92
N LEU A 248 -14.17 12.38 18.14
CA LEU A 248 -15.18 13.32 18.61
C LEU A 248 -15.42 14.42 17.57
N ASP A 249 -16.67 14.80 17.38
CA ASP A 249 -17.08 15.91 16.51
C ASP A 249 -18.04 16.79 17.33
N ASP A 250 -17.74 18.08 17.45
CA ASP A 250 -18.47 19.02 18.34
C ASP A 250 -18.69 18.47 19.76
N GLY A 251 -17.67 17.82 20.33
CA GLY A 251 -17.69 17.23 21.68
C GLY A 251 -18.48 15.91 21.81
N LYS A 252 -19.14 15.45 20.74
CA LYS A 252 -19.86 14.18 20.72
C LYS A 252 -18.96 13.06 20.19
N VAL A 253 -18.94 11.93 20.88
CA VAL A 253 -18.24 10.74 20.40
C VAL A 253 -18.98 10.18 19.18
N MET A 254 -18.29 10.16 18.03
CA MET A 254 -18.81 9.65 16.76
C MET A 254 -18.36 8.22 16.48
N LYS A 255 -17.17 7.84 16.93
CA LYS A 255 -16.62 6.50 16.76
C LYS A 255 -15.66 6.19 17.89
N LYS A 256 -15.73 4.97 18.43
CA LYS A 256 -14.73 4.42 19.36
C LYS A 256 -14.17 3.11 18.82
N GLY A 257 -12.97 2.76 19.23
CA GLY A 257 -12.41 1.44 18.98
C GLY A 257 -10.97 1.31 19.45
N SER A 258 -10.48 0.08 19.39
CA SER A 258 -9.10 -0.25 19.71
C SER A 258 -8.25 -0.20 18.45
N LEU A 259 -7.15 0.52 18.53
CA LEU A 259 -6.15 0.69 17.49
C LEU A 259 -4.92 -0.13 17.90
N LEU A 260 -4.54 -1.07 17.04
CA LEU A 260 -3.43 -2.02 17.29
C LEU A 260 -2.41 -1.93 16.15
N VAL A 261 -1.23 -2.52 16.35
CA VAL A 261 -0.26 -2.73 15.25
C VAL A 261 -0.93 -3.55 14.15
N ASN A 262 -0.79 -3.12 12.89
CA ASN A 262 -1.43 -3.70 11.71
C ASN A 262 -2.97 -3.65 11.65
N HIS A 263 -3.65 -3.13 12.68
CA HIS A 263 -5.10 -2.92 12.69
C HIS A 263 -5.42 -1.42 12.83
N PRO A 264 -5.24 -0.63 11.75
CA PRO A 264 -5.46 0.80 11.79
C PRO A 264 -6.94 1.16 11.86
N MET A 265 -7.23 2.33 12.43
CA MET A 265 -8.58 2.90 12.44
C MET A 265 -8.72 3.98 11.37
N THR A 266 -9.91 4.10 10.80
CA THR A 266 -10.24 5.14 9.81
C THR A 266 -11.42 5.98 10.26
N PHE A 267 -11.30 7.30 10.14
CA PHE A 267 -12.36 8.27 10.40
C PHE A 267 -12.26 9.44 9.40
N ARG A 268 -13.39 9.84 8.78
CA ARG A 268 -13.46 10.91 7.76
C ARG A 268 -12.39 10.82 6.64
N GLY A 269 -12.06 9.59 6.22
CA GLY A 269 -11.05 9.34 5.18
C GLY A 269 -9.61 9.50 5.63
N ILE A 270 -9.36 9.69 6.93
CA ILE A 270 -8.03 9.73 7.55
C ILE A 270 -7.81 8.41 8.29
N ARG A 271 -6.65 7.78 8.07
CA ARG A 271 -6.24 6.53 8.71
C ARG A 271 -5.21 6.81 9.79
N PHE A 272 -5.37 6.13 10.92
CA PHE A 272 -4.53 6.24 12.11
C PHE A 272 -3.89 4.87 12.38
N TYR A 273 -2.58 4.84 12.53
CA TYR A 273 -1.79 3.63 12.76
C TYR A 273 -1.01 3.75 14.06
N GLN A 274 -0.86 2.63 14.78
CA GLN A 274 0.01 2.57 15.94
C GLN A 274 1.44 2.62 15.44
N ALA A 275 2.20 3.64 15.81
CA ALA A 275 3.58 3.83 15.37
C ALA A 275 4.57 3.71 16.53
N SER A 276 4.28 4.35 17.66
CA SER A 276 5.15 4.37 18.83
C SER A 276 4.35 4.57 20.12
N TYR A 277 5.04 4.59 21.25
CA TYR A 277 4.49 4.93 22.56
C TYR A 277 5.62 5.43 23.45
N GLY A 278 5.25 5.99 24.59
CA GLY A 278 6.20 6.25 25.67
C GLY A 278 5.47 6.65 26.94
N THR A 279 6.25 6.97 27.95
CA THR A 279 5.75 7.47 29.23
C THR A 279 6.04 8.95 29.36
N ILE A 280 5.15 9.66 30.03
CA ILE A 280 5.42 10.98 30.57
C ILE A 280 5.21 10.96 32.09
N PRO A 281 5.87 11.86 32.84
CA PRO A 281 5.55 12.07 34.24
C PRO A 281 4.05 12.36 34.38
N GLY A 282 3.38 11.57 35.20
CA GLY A 282 1.99 11.79 35.55
C GLY A 282 1.84 12.97 36.51
N ASP A 283 0.60 13.23 36.90
CA ASP A 283 0.26 14.30 37.84
C ASP A 283 0.29 13.84 39.30
N ARG A 284 0.74 12.61 39.59
CA ARG A 284 0.76 12.03 40.93
C ARG A 284 2.12 11.49 41.33
N VAL A 285 2.43 11.64 42.61
CA VAL A 285 3.67 11.17 43.23
C VAL A 285 3.32 10.37 44.48
N ARG A 286 3.95 9.20 44.62
CA ARG A 286 3.88 8.39 45.84
C ARG A 286 5.04 8.74 46.75
N LEU A 287 4.70 9.12 47.97
CA LEU A 287 5.63 9.54 49.01
C LEU A 287 5.54 8.60 50.21
N LYS A 288 6.67 8.39 50.86
CA LYS A 288 6.75 7.79 52.20
C LYS A 288 7.18 8.87 53.20
N ILE A 289 6.41 9.06 54.25
CA ILE A 289 6.65 10.07 55.28
C ILE A 289 6.94 9.35 56.60
N SER A 290 8.07 9.62 57.23
CA SER A 290 8.38 9.17 58.59
C SER A 290 8.29 10.35 59.55
N ARG A 291 7.83 10.11 60.79
CA ARG A 291 7.68 11.18 61.80
C ARG A 291 8.99 11.48 62.51
N HIS A 292 9.89 10.52 62.70
CA HIS A 292 11.26 10.77 63.15
C HIS A 292 12.29 10.23 62.14
N PRO A 293 13.49 10.83 62.07
CA PRO A 293 14.58 10.29 61.28
C PRO A 293 14.98 8.90 61.81
N GLY A 294 14.74 7.85 61.02
CA GLY A 294 15.06 6.46 61.39
C GLY A 294 13.89 5.62 61.91
N ASP A 295 12.67 6.17 61.96
CA ASP A 295 11.47 5.36 62.23
C ASP A 295 11.24 4.34 61.10
N ASN A 296 10.92 3.10 61.48
CA ASN A 296 10.47 2.06 60.53
C ASN A 296 8.99 2.26 60.12
N GLU A 297 8.22 3.01 60.91
CA GLU A 297 6.83 3.35 60.59
C GLU A 297 6.80 4.49 59.58
N THR A 298 6.37 4.18 58.36
CA THR A 298 6.22 5.15 57.28
C THR A 298 4.77 5.18 56.80
N ILE A 299 4.26 6.39 56.58
CA ILE A 299 2.94 6.60 55.98
C ILE A 299 3.16 6.77 54.48
N THR A 300 2.54 5.91 53.69
CA THR A 300 2.52 6.04 52.24
C THR A 300 1.36 6.93 51.82
N VAL A 301 1.64 8.00 51.09
CA VAL A 301 0.64 8.95 50.59
C VAL A 301 0.84 9.14 49.09
N GLU A 302 -0.24 9.02 48.32
CA GLU A 302 -0.26 9.40 46.91
C GLU A 302 -0.80 10.82 46.78
N VAL A 303 0.01 11.71 46.20
CA VAL A 303 -0.25 13.15 46.16
C VAL A 303 -0.34 13.60 44.73
N LYS A 304 -1.44 14.29 44.39
CA LYS A 304 -1.54 15.00 43.10
C LYS A 304 -0.72 16.29 43.18
N ASN A 305 0.06 16.58 42.13
CA ASN A 305 0.87 17.78 42.03
C ASN A 305 0.03 19.04 42.26
N ARG A 306 0.55 19.97 43.06
CA ARG A 306 -0.07 21.24 43.48
C ARG A 306 -1.40 21.07 44.23
N HIS A 307 -1.59 19.92 44.88
CA HIS A 307 -2.72 19.68 45.76
C HIS A 307 -2.22 19.60 47.21
N PRO A 308 -2.56 20.57 48.08
CA PRO A 308 -2.16 20.55 49.48
C PRO A 308 -2.79 19.39 50.26
N ILE A 309 -2.00 18.75 51.10
CA ILE A 309 -2.41 17.66 52.00
C ILE A 309 -2.02 18.02 53.43
N GLN A 310 -2.90 17.72 54.39
CA GLN A 310 -2.63 17.93 55.80
C GLN A 310 -1.49 17.01 56.28
N LEU A 311 -0.55 17.56 57.04
CA LEU A 311 0.48 16.76 57.71
C LEU A 311 -0.16 15.83 58.76
N PRO A 312 0.37 14.60 58.96
CA PRO A 312 -0.23 13.61 59.87
C PRO A 312 -0.50 14.08 61.30
N GLY A 313 0.35 14.95 61.85
CA GLY A 313 0.19 15.50 63.20
C GLY A 313 -0.53 16.85 63.24
N ASN A 314 -1.20 17.25 62.15
CA ASN A 314 -1.91 18.52 62.01
C ASN A 314 -1.05 19.79 62.16
N GLU A 315 0.27 19.72 62.00
CA GLU A 315 1.18 20.87 62.19
C GLU A 315 1.26 21.82 60.97
N GLY A 316 0.50 21.53 59.92
CA GLY A 316 0.44 22.32 58.69
C GLY A 316 0.04 21.50 57.49
N GLN A 317 0.27 22.04 56.30
CA GLN A 317 0.01 21.36 55.04
C GLN A 317 1.29 21.23 54.22
N PHE A 318 1.39 20.17 53.45
CA PHE A 318 2.45 20.00 52.46
C PHE A 318 1.85 19.77 51.07
N GLU A 319 2.59 20.16 50.04
CA GLU A 319 2.25 19.88 48.66
C GLU A 319 3.49 19.48 47.86
N VAL A 320 3.27 18.70 46.80
CA VAL A 320 4.27 18.47 45.76
C VAL A 320 4.12 19.55 44.71
N VAL A 321 5.09 20.46 44.61
CA VAL A 321 5.04 21.59 43.68
C VAL A 321 5.24 21.14 42.24
N GLU A 322 6.25 20.29 42.05
CA GLU A 322 6.63 19.68 40.77
C GLU A 322 7.46 18.42 40.99
N ALA A 323 7.46 17.54 39.99
CA ALA A 323 8.26 16.32 39.98
C ALA A 323 8.93 16.16 38.62
N HIS A 324 10.16 15.66 38.63
CA HIS A 324 10.99 15.46 37.44
C HIS A 324 11.56 14.05 37.48
N GLU A 325 11.49 13.31 36.37
CA GLU A 325 12.19 12.02 36.23
C GLU A 325 13.71 12.18 36.24
N ASN A 326 14.22 13.37 35.89
CA ASN A 326 15.64 13.65 35.93
C ASN A 326 15.91 15.13 36.22
N LEU A 327 16.04 15.46 37.51
CA LEU A 327 16.35 16.82 37.93
C LEU A 327 17.74 17.25 37.42
N ARG A 328 17.82 18.43 36.79
CA ARG A 328 19.06 18.98 36.20
C ARG A 328 19.76 18.00 35.24
N GLY A 329 19.00 17.14 34.56
CA GLY A 329 19.50 16.22 33.52
C GLY A 329 20.41 15.10 33.99
N SER A 330 20.76 15.01 35.28
CA SER A 330 21.71 14.01 35.80
C SER A 330 21.45 13.53 37.23
N MET A 331 20.54 14.16 37.99
CA MET A 331 20.31 13.85 39.40
C MET A 331 19.23 12.78 39.61
N GLY A 332 18.58 12.32 38.54
CA GLY A 332 17.53 11.30 38.60
C GLY A 332 16.20 11.81 39.15
N PRO A 333 15.27 10.89 39.47
CA PRO A 333 13.90 11.25 39.84
C PRO A 333 13.83 12.03 41.16
N ALA A 334 13.16 13.18 41.11
CA ALA A 334 13.04 14.10 42.24
C ALA A 334 11.68 14.80 42.28
N ALA A 335 11.22 15.15 43.48
CA ALA A 335 10.03 15.95 43.72
C ALA A 335 10.34 17.14 44.63
N LEU A 336 9.79 18.31 44.33
CA LEU A 336 9.92 19.51 45.15
C LEU A 336 8.75 19.55 46.14
N ILE A 337 9.07 19.43 47.42
CA ILE A 337 8.10 19.54 48.50
C ILE A 337 8.06 20.99 48.99
N SER A 338 6.85 21.50 49.21
CA SER A 338 6.60 22.79 49.86
C SER A 338 5.72 22.55 51.08
N ILE A 339 6.21 22.94 52.26
CA ILE A 339 5.49 22.81 53.52
C ILE A 339 5.11 24.19 54.02
N LYS A 340 3.81 24.37 54.25
CA LYS A 340 3.23 25.56 54.89
C LYS A 340 2.82 25.20 56.31
N PRO A 341 3.65 25.49 57.32
CA PRO A 341 3.32 25.21 58.71
C PRO A 341 2.18 26.13 59.21
N LEU A 342 1.54 25.76 60.32
CA LEU A 342 0.56 26.63 61.00
C LEU A 342 1.19 27.94 61.51
N GLN A 343 2.47 27.89 61.89
CA GLN A 343 3.26 29.04 62.34
C GLN A 343 4.69 28.92 61.77
N GLY A 344 5.23 30.03 61.29
CA GLY A 344 6.58 30.09 60.71
C GLY A 344 6.59 30.27 59.18
N GLU A 345 7.77 30.15 58.61
CA GLU A 345 7.99 30.35 57.16
C GLU A 345 7.76 29.07 56.36
N VAL A 346 7.46 29.24 55.06
CA VAL A 346 7.31 28.14 54.12
C VAL A 346 8.66 27.48 53.88
N VAL A 347 8.73 26.16 54.05
CA VAL A 347 9.95 25.38 53.84
C VAL A 347 9.85 24.63 52.52
N ARG A 348 10.88 24.73 51.67
CA ARG A 348 10.95 24.05 50.38
C ARG A 348 12.22 23.24 50.22
N PHE A 349 12.08 22.00 49.77
CA PHE A 349 13.21 21.10 49.56
C PHE A 349 12.89 19.99 48.55
N TRP A 350 13.93 19.53 47.86
CA TRP A 350 13.89 18.40 46.94
C TRP A 350 14.08 17.09 47.69
N ILE A 351 13.24 16.13 47.35
CA ILE A 351 13.40 14.72 47.72
C ILE A 351 13.71 13.91 46.47
N PHE A 352 14.51 12.86 46.62
CA PHE A 352 14.98 12.03 45.50
C PHE A 352 14.67 10.57 45.76
N GLN A 353 14.34 9.84 44.69
CA GLN A 353 14.02 8.42 44.79
C GLN A 353 15.23 7.59 45.22
N SER A 354 16.42 7.93 44.71
CA SER A 354 17.68 7.22 44.98
C SER A 354 18.74 8.13 45.61
N ARG A 355 18.58 8.43 46.90
CA ARG A 355 19.53 9.31 47.63
C ARG A 355 20.96 8.74 47.73
N LYS A 356 21.11 7.42 47.80
CA LYS A 356 22.44 6.75 47.84
C LYS A 356 23.25 7.02 46.57
N LEU A 357 22.62 6.83 45.40
CA LEU A 357 23.25 7.10 44.10
C LEU A 357 23.67 8.57 43.95
N LEU A 358 22.91 9.50 44.53
CA LEU A 358 23.26 10.92 44.55
C LEU A 358 24.50 11.21 45.40
N GLN A 359 24.60 10.59 46.57
CA GLN A 359 25.75 10.75 47.47
C GLN A 359 27.05 10.21 46.86
N GLU A 360 26.96 9.16 46.04
CA GLU A 360 28.10 8.59 45.31
C GLU A 360 28.53 9.45 44.12
N ARG A 361 27.58 10.09 43.43
CA ARG A 361 27.83 10.81 42.16
C ARG A 361 28.10 12.30 42.30
N PHE A 362 27.64 12.94 43.37
CA PHE A 362 27.71 14.39 43.53
C PHE A 362 28.46 14.80 44.81
N PRO A 363 29.14 15.97 44.80
CA PRO A 363 29.91 16.44 45.96
C PRO A 363 29.07 16.58 47.23
N ALA A 364 29.57 16.08 48.36
CA ALA A 364 28.88 16.14 49.64
C ALA A 364 28.52 17.57 50.09
N ALA A 365 29.32 18.58 49.74
CA ALA A 365 29.04 19.98 50.05
C ALA A 365 27.74 20.48 49.39
N MET A 366 27.43 20.01 48.18
CA MET A 366 26.19 20.35 47.48
C MET A 366 24.98 19.76 48.21
N LEU A 367 25.06 18.48 48.61
CA LEU A 367 23.96 17.75 49.26
C LEU A 367 23.71 18.18 50.72
N LYS A 368 24.61 18.97 51.31
CA LYS A 368 24.44 19.59 52.63
C LYS A 368 23.54 20.83 52.61
N SER A 369 23.19 21.35 51.43
CA SER A 369 22.27 22.49 51.32
C SER A 369 20.88 22.16 51.88
N PRO A 370 20.21 23.08 52.61
CA PRO A 370 18.86 22.88 53.13
C PRO A 370 17.84 22.46 52.05
N ILE A 371 18.02 22.89 50.81
CA ILE A 371 17.13 22.56 49.69
C ILE A 371 17.21 21.09 49.27
N PHE A 372 18.22 20.33 49.72
CA PHE A 372 18.37 18.88 49.44
C PHE A 372 18.24 18.04 50.72
N ASN A 373 17.75 18.64 51.81
CA ASN A 373 17.51 17.95 53.06
C ASN A 373 16.06 17.44 53.13
N PRO A 374 15.81 16.12 53.02
CA PRO A 374 14.46 15.55 53.11
C PRO A 374 13.83 15.69 54.51
N SER A 375 14.62 16.06 55.51
CA SER A 375 14.21 16.32 56.89
C SER A 375 14.31 17.81 57.24
N ALA A 376 14.21 18.70 56.23
CA ALA A 376 14.30 20.15 56.44
C ALA A 376 13.20 20.69 57.38
N PHE A 377 12.05 20.01 57.46
CA PHE A 377 10.96 20.34 58.37
C PHE A 377 10.81 19.24 59.44
N LYS A 378 11.34 19.51 60.63
CA LYS A 378 11.26 18.57 61.76
C LYS A 378 9.83 18.47 62.31
N PRO A 379 9.40 17.31 62.81
CA PRO A 379 10.19 16.08 62.98
C PRO A 379 10.22 15.19 61.71
N TYR A 380 9.44 15.54 60.69
CA TYR A 380 9.19 14.73 59.49
C TYR A 380 10.42 14.50 58.61
N THR A 381 10.44 13.34 57.96
CA THR A 381 11.34 13.03 56.83
C THR A 381 10.53 12.50 55.66
N PHE A 382 10.77 13.05 54.47
CA PHE A 382 10.07 12.69 53.25
C PHE A 382 10.95 11.85 52.33
N HIS A 383 10.38 10.78 51.78
CA HIS A 383 11.02 9.91 50.81
C HIS A 383 10.15 9.83 49.55
N LEU A 384 10.80 10.00 48.40
CA LEU A 384 10.15 9.77 47.12
C LEU A 384 10.16 8.27 46.84
N ASP A 385 8.98 7.66 46.74
CA ASP A 385 8.85 6.23 46.45
C ASP A 385 8.75 6.01 44.94
N GLU A 386 7.80 6.70 44.30
CA GLU A 386 7.50 6.54 42.88
C GLU A 386 6.90 7.84 42.30
N ILE A 387 7.29 8.21 41.07
CA ILE A 387 6.56 9.19 40.27
C ILE A 387 5.66 8.39 39.35
N MET A 388 4.33 8.52 39.50
CA MET A 388 3.41 7.77 38.65
C MET A 388 3.52 8.31 37.24
N THR A 389 3.60 7.44 36.24
CA THR A 389 3.68 7.82 34.83
C THR A 389 2.32 7.63 34.15
N ARG A 390 2.09 8.42 33.10
CA ARG A 390 1.00 8.19 32.13
C ARG A 390 1.61 7.77 30.82
N TYR A 391 0.98 6.86 30.10
CA TYR A 391 1.40 6.57 28.75
C TYR A 391 0.92 7.66 27.79
N TYR A 392 1.64 7.80 26.69
CA TYR A 392 1.11 8.39 25.48
C TYR A 392 1.22 7.38 24.35
N THR A 393 0.25 7.44 23.44
CA THR A 393 0.28 6.70 22.19
C THR A 393 0.80 7.60 21.07
N GLY A 394 1.76 7.10 20.30
CA GLY A 394 2.27 7.73 19.10
C GLY A 394 1.59 7.14 17.86
N LEU A 395 0.83 7.99 17.17
CA LEU A 395 0.05 7.60 16.00
C LEU A 395 0.64 8.21 14.74
N GLN A 396 0.77 7.39 13.69
CA GLN A 396 0.97 7.87 12.32
C GLN A 396 -0.41 8.12 11.70
N VAL A 397 -0.57 9.28 11.08
CA VAL A 397 -1.85 9.77 10.56
C VAL A 397 -1.66 10.07 9.08
N ASN A 398 -2.43 9.41 8.22
CA ASN A 398 -2.37 9.68 6.79
C ASN A 398 -3.74 9.74 6.14
N ARG A 399 -3.81 10.49 5.05
CA ARG A 399 -4.92 10.47 4.11
C ARG A 399 -4.35 10.40 2.72
N ASP A 400 -4.78 9.40 1.97
CA ASP A 400 -4.42 9.25 0.56
C ASP A 400 -5.69 8.98 -0.26
N PRO A 401 -6.26 10.00 -0.92
CA PRO A 401 -7.44 9.83 -1.76
C PRO A 401 -7.14 9.11 -3.08
N GLY A 402 -5.87 8.89 -3.43
CA GLY A 402 -5.42 8.20 -4.62
C GLY A 402 -5.43 6.66 -4.51
N VAL A 403 -5.33 6.12 -3.29
CA VAL A 403 -5.27 4.67 -3.03
C VAL A 403 -6.37 3.86 -3.72
N PRO A 404 -7.66 4.24 -3.69
CA PRO A 404 -8.70 3.48 -4.39
C PRO A 404 -8.45 3.38 -5.90
N LEU A 405 -7.97 4.46 -6.52
CA LEU A 405 -7.68 4.49 -7.95
C LEU A 405 -6.48 3.59 -8.31
N VAL A 406 -5.46 3.56 -7.43
CA VAL A 406 -4.31 2.65 -7.56
C VAL A 406 -4.78 1.19 -7.50
N TRP A 407 -5.67 0.83 -6.57
CA TRP A 407 -6.23 -0.53 -6.48
C TRP A 407 -7.06 -0.94 -7.69
N ILE A 408 -7.85 -0.01 -8.25
CA ILE A 408 -8.57 -0.24 -9.51
C ILE A 408 -7.57 -0.52 -10.63
N GLY A 409 -6.53 0.30 -10.75
CA GLY A 409 -5.47 0.09 -11.72
C GLY A 409 -4.78 -1.27 -11.53
N PHE A 410 -4.39 -1.64 -10.32
CA PHE A 410 -3.78 -2.95 -10.04
C PHE A 410 -4.73 -4.12 -10.39
N SER A 411 -6.02 -4.01 -10.10
CA SER A 411 -6.99 -5.03 -10.50
C SER A 411 -7.09 -5.16 -12.02
N MET A 412 -7.11 -4.02 -12.73
CA MET A 412 -7.14 -3.96 -14.18
C MET A 412 -5.86 -4.51 -14.83
N ILE A 413 -4.68 -4.29 -14.24
CA ILE A 413 -3.44 -4.83 -14.81
C ILE A 413 -3.45 -6.36 -14.78
N VAL A 414 -3.90 -6.96 -13.67
CA VAL A 414 -4.02 -8.42 -13.53
C VAL A 414 -4.96 -8.99 -14.59
N ILE A 415 -6.15 -8.41 -14.73
CA ILE A 415 -7.14 -8.82 -15.75
C ILE A 415 -6.58 -8.63 -17.16
N GLY A 416 -5.92 -7.49 -17.41
CA GLY A 416 -5.33 -7.15 -18.72
C GLY A 416 -4.23 -8.11 -19.13
N LEU A 417 -3.33 -8.46 -18.21
CA LEU A 417 -2.29 -9.47 -18.43
C LEU A 417 -2.90 -10.85 -18.64
N PHE A 418 -3.92 -11.23 -17.87
CA PHE A 418 -4.61 -12.51 -18.04
C PHE A 418 -5.24 -12.64 -19.44
N ILE A 419 -5.94 -11.62 -19.93
CA ILE A 419 -6.48 -11.59 -21.30
C ILE A 419 -5.33 -11.60 -22.33
N SER A 420 -4.26 -10.85 -22.07
CA SER A 420 -3.13 -10.71 -22.99
C SER A 420 -2.28 -11.97 -23.11
N PHE A 421 -2.20 -12.83 -22.10
CA PHE A 421 -1.44 -14.07 -22.16
C PHE A 421 -2.29 -15.30 -22.44
N PHE A 422 -3.45 -15.45 -21.79
CA PHE A 422 -4.20 -16.71 -21.80
C PHE A 422 -5.33 -16.76 -22.84
N HIS A 423 -5.77 -15.62 -23.38
CA HIS A 423 -6.88 -15.59 -24.32
C HIS A 423 -6.44 -15.16 -25.71
N SER A 424 -6.58 -16.01 -26.73
CA SER A 424 -6.32 -15.67 -28.14
C SER A 424 -7.61 -15.55 -28.95
N HIS A 425 -7.61 -14.66 -29.95
CA HIS A 425 -8.65 -14.65 -30.97
C HIS A 425 -8.33 -15.74 -31.98
N ARG A 426 -9.18 -16.75 -32.02
CA ARG A 426 -9.10 -17.90 -32.91
C ARG A 426 -10.19 -17.81 -33.95
N ARG A 427 -9.85 -18.14 -35.19
CA ARG A 427 -10.75 -18.16 -36.35
C ARG A 427 -10.59 -19.50 -37.02
N ILE A 428 -11.70 -20.20 -37.23
CA ILE A 428 -11.74 -21.56 -37.74
C ILE A 428 -12.64 -21.57 -38.98
N TRP A 429 -12.19 -22.24 -40.03
CA TRP A 429 -12.91 -22.47 -41.27
C TRP A 429 -13.00 -23.97 -41.52
N LEU A 430 -14.19 -24.45 -41.88
CA LEU A 430 -14.41 -25.78 -42.40
C LEU A 430 -14.88 -25.67 -43.84
N ARG A 431 -14.39 -26.56 -44.70
CA ARG A 431 -14.86 -26.72 -46.07
C ARG A 431 -15.31 -28.16 -46.27
N VAL A 432 -16.54 -28.34 -46.69
CA VAL A 432 -17.11 -29.62 -47.09
C VAL A 432 -17.35 -29.56 -48.59
N SER A 433 -16.56 -30.29 -49.38
CA SER A 433 -16.65 -30.29 -50.85
C SER A 433 -16.77 -31.72 -51.36
N LYS A 434 -17.60 -31.94 -52.38
CA LYS A 434 -17.74 -33.24 -53.04
C LYS A 434 -16.85 -33.30 -54.28
N ASP A 435 -16.03 -34.33 -54.38
CA ASP A 435 -15.16 -34.61 -55.53
C ASP A 435 -15.27 -36.09 -55.91
N ASN A 436 -15.55 -36.39 -57.18
CA ASN A 436 -15.74 -37.76 -57.72
C ASN A 436 -16.66 -38.66 -56.87
N GLY A 437 -17.73 -38.11 -56.31
CA GLY A 437 -18.69 -38.86 -55.49
C GLY A 437 -18.33 -38.97 -54.01
N VAL A 438 -17.11 -38.59 -53.61
CA VAL A 438 -16.62 -38.64 -52.22
C VAL A 438 -16.64 -37.23 -51.60
N ILE A 439 -17.01 -37.13 -50.32
CA ILE A 439 -17.01 -35.86 -49.60
C ILE A 439 -15.65 -35.67 -48.95
N ASN A 440 -15.00 -34.54 -49.22
CA ASN A 440 -13.79 -34.09 -48.55
C ASN A 440 -14.15 -33.01 -47.51
N VAL A 441 -13.83 -33.28 -46.24
CA VAL A 441 -13.96 -32.34 -45.13
C VAL A 441 -12.57 -31.81 -44.78
N SER A 442 -12.36 -30.51 -44.91
CA SER A 442 -11.09 -29.84 -44.61
C SER A 442 -11.23 -28.82 -43.48
N VAL A 443 -10.26 -28.81 -42.55
CA VAL A 443 -10.24 -27.95 -41.36
C VAL A 443 -9.07 -26.98 -41.39
N ALA A 444 -9.36 -25.69 -41.42
CA ALA A 444 -8.35 -24.62 -41.40
C ALA A 444 -8.58 -23.66 -40.22
N GLY A 445 -7.52 -23.05 -39.71
CA GLY A 445 -7.66 -22.03 -38.67
C GLY A 445 -6.45 -21.15 -38.51
N ARG A 446 -6.66 -20.00 -37.88
CA ARG A 446 -5.62 -19.04 -37.51
C ARG A 446 -5.93 -18.42 -36.16
N ALA A 447 -4.89 -18.09 -35.41
CA ALA A 447 -5.00 -17.31 -34.19
C ALA A 447 -4.17 -16.02 -34.27
N ASN A 448 -4.59 -14.97 -33.56
CA ASN A 448 -3.83 -13.73 -33.47
C ASN A 448 -2.51 -13.88 -32.67
N LYS A 449 -2.43 -14.91 -31.83
CA LYS A 449 -1.25 -15.33 -31.04
C LYS A 449 -1.40 -16.81 -30.70
N ASN A 450 -0.31 -17.43 -30.24
CA ASN A 450 -0.26 -18.85 -29.91
C ASN A 450 -0.65 -19.76 -31.10
N SER A 451 0.14 -19.72 -32.18
CA SER A 451 -0.07 -20.53 -33.38
C SER A 451 -0.03 -22.03 -33.06
N VAL A 452 0.93 -22.47 -32.26
CA VAL A 452 1.07 -23.88 -31.85
C VAL A 452 -0.18 -24.38 -31.11
N GLY A 453 -0.77 -23.55 -30.24
CA GLY A 453 -2.00 -23.90 -29.54
C GLY A 453 -3.21 -24.06 -30.46
N VAL A 454 -3.35 -23.20 -31.49
CA VAL A 454 -4.45 -23.35 -32.46
C VAL A 454 -4.23 -24.55 -33.39
N GLU A 455 -2.98 -24.89 -33.72
CA GLU A 455 -2.66 -26.09 -34.49
C GLU A 455 -3.12 -27.37 -33.78
N ARG A 456 -2.77 -27.53 -32.50
CA ARG A 456 -3.23 -28.67 -31.69
C ARG A 456 -4.76 -28.75 -31.60
N GLU A 457 -5.41 -27.59 -31.47
CA GLU A 457 -6.87 -27.50 -31.43
C GLU A 457 -7.52 -27.93 -32.76
N LEU A 458 -6.91 -27.55 -33.89
CA LEU A 458 -7.36 -27.97 -35.23
C LEU A 458 -7.19 -29.49 -35.43
N ASP A 459 -6.08 -30.07 -34.96
CA ASP A 459 -5.83 -31.50 -35.09
C ASP A 459 -6.84 -32.30 -34.24
N GLN A 460 -7.12 -31.86 -33.01
CA GLN A 460 -8.18 -32.42 -32.17
C GLN A 460 -9.58 -32.27 -32.79
N LEU A 461 -9.88 -31.12 -33.39
CA LEU A 461 -11.15 -30.89 -34.07
C LEU A 461 -11.30 -31.81 -35.28
N THR A 462 -10.24 -32.01 -36.04
CA THR A 462 -10.22 -32.91 -37.20
C THR A 462 -10.48 -34.35 -36.76
N HIS A 463 -9.76 -34.86 -35.77
CA HIS A 463 -10.01 -36.21 -35.22
C HIS A 463 -11.42 -36.40 -34.66
N LYS A 464 -11.98 -35.38 -33.98
CA LYS A 464 -13.36 -35.45 -33.49
C LYS A 464 -14.37 -35.50 -34.62
N LEU A 465 -14.15 -34.75 -35.70
CA LEU A 465 -15.00 -34.80 -36.88
C LEU A 465 -14.90 -36.18 -37.55
N GLU A 466 -13.68 -36.66 -37.80
CA GLU A 466 -13.44 -37.97 -38.41
C GLU A 466 -14.11 -39.11 -37.62
N ASN A 467 -13.92 -39.15 -36.30
CA ASN A 467 -14.56 -40.16 -35.44
C ASN A 467 -16.09 -40.09 -35.49
N LEU A 468 -16.65 -38.88 -35.51
CA LEU A 468 -18.11 -38.69 -35.58
C LEU A 468 -18.67 -39.27 -36.89
N PHE A 469 -17.96 -39.07 -38.00
CA PHE A 469 -18.34 -39.65 -39.29
C PHE A 469 -18.12 -41.17 -39.39
N MET A 470 -17.14 -41.74 -38.69
CA MET A 470 -16.88 -43.19 -38.66
C MET A 470 -17.86 -43.96 -37.75
N SER A 471 -18.32 -43.36 -36.66
CA SER A 471 -19.25 -44.01 -35.72
C SER A 471 -20.66 -44.24 -36.30
N GLU A 472 -21.09 -43.41 -37.25
CA GLU A 472 -22.39 -43.55 -37.90
C GLU A 472 -22.36 -44.57 -39.05
N THR A 473 -21.22 -44.72 -39.73
CA THR A 473 -21.05 -45.72 -40.79
C THR A 473 -20.96 -47.17 -40.29
N SER A 474 -20.90 -47.38 -38.97
CA SER A 474 -20.82 -48.69 -38.32
C SER A 474 -22.12 -49.10 -37.62
N THR A 475 -23.17 -48.26 -37.68
CA THR A 475 -24.50 -48.52 -37.12
C THR A 475 -25.60 -48.75 -38.16
N GLU A 476 -25.25 -48.68 -39.45
CA GLU A 476 -26.02 -49.24 -40.58
C GLU A 476 -25.49 -50.62 -40.97
#